data_AF-A0A843VTZ5-F1
#
_entry.id   AF-A0A843VTZ5-F1
#
_cell.length_a   1.000
_cell.length_b   1.000
_cell.length_c   1.000
_cell.angle_alpha   90.00
_cell.angle_beta   90.00
_cell.angle_gamma   90.00
#
_symmetry.space_group_name_H-M   'P 1'
#
loop_
_entity.id
_entity.type
_entity.pdbx_description
1 polymer ?
#
loop_
_entity_poly.entity_id
_entity_poly.type
_entity_poly.pdbx_seq_one_letter_code
_entity_poly.pdbx_strand_id
1 'polypeptide(L)'
;MALPNQATVDYPSFKLVIVGDGGTGHLGYLCYLDGISFHFSFGKVCLDWREGFLISFLCGWSTAGKTTFVKRHLTGEFEKKYEPTIGVEVHPLDFFTNCGKIRFYCWDTAGQEKFGGLRDGYYIHGQCAIIMFDVTARLTYKNVPTWHRDLCRVCENIPIVLCGNKVDVKNGQVKAKMVTFHRKKNLQYYEISAKSNYNFEKPFLYLARKLAGDASLHFVESPALAPPEVQIDMAVQQQYEAEIAAAAAQPLPDDDDDAFE
;
A
#
# COMPACT_ATOMS: atom_id res chain seq x y z
N MET A 1 -29.59 30.37 -20.02
CA MET A 1 -28.13 30.53 -20.06
C MET A 1 -27.51 29.15 -19.90
N ALA A 2 -27.10 28.52 -20.99
CA ALA A 2 -26.28 27.32 -20.93
C ALA A 2 -24.88 27.75 -20.50
N LEU A 3 -24.30 27.10 -19.49
CA LEU A 3 -22.91 27.29 -19.12
C LEU A 3 -22.03 27.03 -20.35
N PRO A 4 -21.00 27.84 -20.62
CA PRO A 4 -20.15 27.65 -21.78
C PRO A 4 -19.48 26.28 -21.70
N ASN A 5 -19.49 25.56 -22.82
CA ASN A 5 -18.77 24.32 -23.09
C ASN A 5 -17.49 24.22 -22.24
N GLN A 6 -17.54 23.45 -21.15
CA GLN A 6 -16.33 22.84 -20.61
C GLN A 6 -15.88 21.88 -21.70
N ALA A 7 -14.89 22.31 -22.49
CA ALA A 7 -14.16 21.41 -23.36
C ALA A 7 -13.82 20.17 -22.53
N THR A 8 -14.36 19.02 -22.92
CA THR A 8 -13.90 17.73 -22.43
C THR A 8 -12.47 17.61 -22.92
N VAL A 9 -11.52 18.10 -22.14
CA VAL A 9 -10.10 17.88 -22.42
C VAL A 9 -9.92 16.38 -22.22
N ASP A 10 -9.83 15.65 -23.33
CA ASP A 10 -9.68 14.21 -23.34
C ASP A 10 -8.21 13.92 -23.04
N TYR A 11 -7.86 13.96 -21.75
CA TYR A 11 -6.54 13.53 -21.27
C TYR A 11 -6.58 12.06 -20.87
N PRO A 12 -5.47 11.33 -21.06
CA PRO A 12 -5.42 9.91 -20.73
C PRO A 12 -5.71 9.70 -19.25
N SER A 13 -6.68 8.82 -18.99
CA SER A 13 -7.07 8.41 -17.65
C SER A 13 -6.89 6.91 -17.47
N PHE A 14 -6.38 6.51 -16.31
CA PHE A 14 -6.06 5.11 -16.02
C PHE A 14 -6.75 4.65 -14.73
N LYS A 15 -7.32 3.44 -14.76
CA LYS A 15 -7.77 2.76 -13.54
C LYS A 15 -6.56 2.18 -12.81
N LEU A 16 -6.27 2.71 -11.61
CA LEU A 16 -5.24 2.23 -10.71
C LEU A 16 -5.89 1.50 -9.54
N VAL A 17 -5.50 0.25 -9.30
CA VAL A 17 -5.93 -0.52 -8.13
C VAL A 17 -4.83 -0.51 -7.07
N ILE A 18 -5.18 -0.15 -5.82
CA ILE A 18 -4.23 -0.18 -4.70
C ILE A 18 -4.66 -1.27 -3.73
N VAL A 19 -3.82 -2.28 -3.56
CA VAL A 19 -4.05 -3.44 -2.70
C VAL A 19 -2.97 -3.57 -1.64
N GLY A 20 -3.27 -4.31 -0.58
CA GLY A 20 -2.37 -4.51 0.55
C GLY A 20 -3.15 -4.71 1.83
N ASP A 21 -2.50 -5.27 2.84
CA ASP A 21 -3.16 -5.61 4.09
C ASP A 21 -3.79 -4.37 4.75
N GLY A 22 -5.11 -4.43 4.89
CA GLY A 22 -5.86 -3.58 5.81
C GLY A 22 -5.64 -4.18 7.18
N GLY A 23 -5.00 -3.44 8.08
CA GLY A 23 -4.56 -3.94 9.37
C GLY A 23 -5.60 -4.85 10.02
N THR A 24 -5.28 -6.13 10.13
CA THR A 24 -5.85 -6.97 11.18
C THR A 24 -4.95 -6.75 12.37
N GLY A 25 -5.40 -5.97 13.35
CA GLY A 25 -4.80 -6.03 14.67
C GLY A 25 -4.90 -7.47 15.18
N HIS A 26 -3.89 -8.30 14.94
CA HIS A 26 -3.56 -9.36 15.87
C HIS A 26 -2.88 -8.67 17.06
N LEU A 27 -3.70 -7.97 17.86
CA LEU A 27 -3.39 -7.79 19.27
C LEU A 27 -3.82 -9.10 19.92
N GLY A 28 -2.84 -9.93 20.27
CA GLY A 28 -3.02 -10.80 21.42
C GLY A 28 -3.26 -9.88 22.61
N TYR A 29 -4.50 -9.80 23.07
CA TYR A 29 -4.83 -9.06 24.28
C TYR A 29 -4.51 -9.95 25.48
N LEU A 30 -3.57 -9.51 26.30
CA LEU A 30 -3.49 -9.95 27.69
C LEU A 30 -4.47 -9.07 28.48
N CYS A 31 -5.71 -9.52 28.66
CA CYS A 31 -6.63 -8.88 29.59
C CYS A 31 -6.31 -9.40 30.99
N TYR A 32 -5.79 -8.53 31.86
CA TYR A 32 -5.78 -8.77 33.30
C TYR A 32 -7.14 -8.38 33.87
N LEU A 33 -7.90 -9.37 34.32
CA LEU A 33 -9.05 -9.18 35.21
C LEU A 33 -8.88 -10.18 36.36
N ASP A 34 -8.73 -9.64 37.57
CA ASP A 34 -8.85 -10.29 38.88
C ASP A 34 -8.49 -11.79 38.96
N GLY A 35 -7.18 -12.07 38.92
CA GLY A 35 -6.62 -13.24 39.61
C GLY A 35 -6.80 -14.63 38.99
N ILE A 36 -7.33 -14.77 37.76
CA ILE A 36 -7.43 -16.08 37.09
C ILE A 36 -6.69 -16.04 35.75
N SER A 37 -5.56 -16.75 35.67
CA SER A 37 -4.84 -17.00 34.41
C SER A 37 -5.49 -18.15 33.66
N PHE A 38 -5.98 -17.89 32.44
CA PHE A 38 -6.33 -18.96 31.49
C PHE A 38 -5.22 -19.12 30.45
N HIS A 39 -4.74 -20.35 30.30
CA HIS A 39 -3.81 -20.73 29.25
C HIS A 39 -4.61 -21.43 28.15
N PHE A 40 -4.68 -20.85 26.95
CA PHE A 40 -5.38 -21.47 25.82
C PHE A 40 -4.39 -21.91 24.74
N SER A 41 -4.54 -23.17 24.33
CA SER A 41 -3.89 -23.76 23.16
C SER A 41 -4.83 -23.65 21.93
N PHE A 42 -4.23 -23.59 20.75
CA PHE A 42 -4.86 -23.34 19.45
C PHE A 42 -6.08 -24.23 19.15
N GLY A 43 -7.19 -23.60 18.72
CA GLY A 43 -8.26 -24.26 17.97
C GLY A 43 -9.69 -23.98 18.45
N LYS A 44 -10.53 -23.52 17.52
CA LYS A 44 -12.00 -23.32 17.58
C LYS A 44 -12.51 -22.24 18.55
N VAL A 45 -13.02 -21.15 17.97
CA VAL A 45 -13.88 -20.19 18.67
C VAL A 45 -15.30 -20.74 18.72
N CYS A 46 -15.79 -21.09 19.92
CA CYS A 46 -17.22 -21.10 20.24
C CYS A 46 -17.54 -19.74 20.89
N LEU A 47 -18.49 -19.01 20.32
CA LEU A 47 -19.06 -17.81 20.94
C LEU A 47 -20.25 -18.26 21.78
N ASP A 48 -20.17 -18.08 23.10
CA ASP A 48 -21.36 -18.06 23.96
C ASP A 48 -21.63 -16.63 24.41
N TRP A 49 -22.90 -16.22 24.32
CA TRP A 49 -23.37 -14.85 24.30
C TRP A 49 -24.26 -14.63 25.53
N ARG A 50 -23.69 -14.16 26.63
CA ARG A 50 -24.48 -13.67 27.78
C ARG A 50 -23.83 -12.49 28.49
N GLU A 51 -24.63 -11.43 28.55
CA GLU A 51 -24.62 -10.29 29.47
C GLU A 51 -23.45 -9.30 29.39
N GLY A 52 -23.73 -8.18 28.71
CA GLY A 52 -23.47 -6.83 29.23
C GLY A 52 -22.02 -6.41 29.41
N PHE A 53 -21.55 -5.56 28.51
CA PHE A 53 -20.30 -4.79 28.52
C PHE A 53 -19.01 -5.53 28.13
N LEU A 54 -18.43 -5.10 27.00
CA LEU A 54 -16.97 -5.04 26.83
C LEU A 54 -16.58 -3.82 25.99
N ILE A 55 -15.91 -2.87 26.62
CA ILE A 55 -15.17 -1.78 25.96
C ILE A 55 -13.72 -2.24 25.81
N SER A 56 -13.28 -2.41 24.57
CA SER A 56 -11.89 -2.22 24.15
C SER A 56 -11.89 -2.01 22.64
N PHE A 57 -12.06 -0.75 22.23
CA PHE A 57 -11.84 -0.33 20.84
C PHE A 57 -10.36 0.03 20.69
N LEU A 58 -9.53 -0.97 20.46
CA LEU A 58 -8.24 -0.80 19.82
C LEU A 58 -8.39 -1.37 18.40
N CYS A 59 -9.04 -0.57 17.54
CA CYS A 59 -8.98 -0.77 16.09
C CYS A 59 -7.51 -0.59 15.68
N GLY A 60 -6.83 -1.71 15.49
CA GLY A 60 -5.49 -1.75 14.91
C GLY A 60 -5.46 -0.94 13.63
N TRP A 61 -4.57 0.05 13.61
CA TRP A 61 -4.18 0.87 12.48
C TRP A 61 -4.18 0.05 11.19
N SER A 62 -4.69 0.59 10.07
CA SER A 62 -4.31 0.04 8.77
C SER A 62 -2.79 0.01 8.70
N THR A 63 -2.22 -1.18 8.59
CA THR A 63 -0.78 -1.35 8.65
C THR A 63 -0.16 -0.83 7.35
N ALA A 64 -0.69 -1.16 6.18
CA ALA A 64 -0.07 -0.73 4.91
C ALA A 64 -0.14 0.78 4.65
N GLY A 65 -1.21 1.49 5.04
CA GLY A 65 -1.35 2.95 4.84
C GLY A 65 -1.84 3.40 3.46
N LYS A 66 -2.60 2.55 2.74
CA LYS A 66 -3.15 2.81 1.39
C LYS A 66 -4.00 4.09 1.31
N THR A 67 -5.02 4.20 2.16
CA THR A 67 -5.93 5.35 2.22
C THR A 67 -5.19 6.65 2.50
N THR A 68 -4.28 6.64 3.46
CA THR A 68 -3.43 7.81 3.78
C THR A 68 -2.55 8.21 2.58
N PHE A 69 -2.01 7.25 1.85
CA PHE A 69 -1.22 7.51 0.64
C PHE A 69 -2.06 8.15 -0.48
N VAL A 70 -3.30 7.70 -0.67
CA VAL A 70 -4.22 8.27 -1.68
C VAL A 70 -4.72 9.65 -1.28
N LYS A 71 -5.27 9.78 -0.07
CA LYS A 71 -5.84 11.05 0.42
C LYS A 71 -4.78 12.15 0.45
N ARG A 72 -3.54 11.83 0.81
CA ARG A 72 -2.45 12.80 0.82
C ARG A 72 -2.05 13.28 -0.59
N HIS A 73 -2.21 12.47 -1.64
CA HIS A 73 -2.10 12.98 -3.01
C HIS A 73 -3.29 13.85 -3.44
N LEU A 74 -4.47 13.58 -2.88
CA LEU A 74 -5.71 14.30 -3.24
C LEU A 74 -5.81 15.67 -2.55
N THR A 75 -5.60 15.73 -1.24
CA THR A 75 -5.82 16.93 -0.42
C THR A 75 -4.52 17.61 0.01
N GLY A 76 -3.38 16.93 -0.16
CA GLY A 76 -2.10 17.36 0.39
C GLY A 76 -1.95 17.10 1.89
N GLU A 77 -3.03 16.83 2.62
CA GLU A 77 -3.02 16.70 4.07
C GLU A 77 -2.72 15.27 4.54
N PHE A 78 -2.07 15.17 5.70
CA PHE A 78 -1.84 13.89 6.37
C PHE A 78 -2.97 13.60 7.37
N GLU A 79 -3.76 12.58 7.09
CA GLU A 79 -4.83 12.16 7.99
C GLU A 79 -4.29 11.27 9.11
N LYS A 80 -4.30 11.78 10.35
CA LYS A 80 -3.88 11.04 11.56
C LYS A 80 -4.93 10.05 12.06
N LYS A 81 -6.20 10.33 11.78
CA LYS A 81 -7.32 9.51 12.21
C LYS A 81 -7.43 8.32 11.27
N TYR A 82 -7.35 7.11 11.83
CA TYR A 82 -7.62 5.92 11.05
C TYR A 82 -9.13 5.70 10.93
N GLU A 83 -9.64 5.83 9.72
CA GLU A 83 -10.98 5.43 9.35
C GLU A 83 -10.88 4.22 8.39
N PRO A 84 -11.33 3.02 8.79
CA PRO A 84 -11.28 1.86 7.93
C PRO A 84 -12.13 2.09 6.67
N THR A 85 -11.53 1.90 5.49
CA THR A 85 -12.28 1.91 4.23
C THR A 85 -13.29 0.76 4.23
N ILE A 86 -14.54 1.04 3.86
CA ILE A 86 -15.59 0.02 3.72
C ILE A 86 -15.75 -0.28 2.23
N GLY A 87 -15.27 -1.45 1.80
CA GLY A 87 -15.32 -1.85 0.40
C GLY A 87 -14.24 -1.17 -0.44
N VAL A 88 -14.63 -0.20 -1.27
CA VAL A 88 -13.73 0.55 -2.15
C VAL A 88 -14.10 2.02 -2.21
N GLU A 89 -13.11 2.89 -2.16
CA GLU A 89 -13.24 4.31 -2.47
C GLU A 89 -12.49 4.64 -3.75
N VAL A 90 -13.09 5.47 -4.61
CA VAL A 90 -12.47 5.87 -5.88
C VAL A 90 -12.10 7.35 -5.82
N HIS A 91 -10.80 7.62 -5.94
CA HIS A 91 -10.24 8.96 -5.84
C HIS A 91 -9.56 9.36 -7.16
N PRO A 92 -9.99 10.43 -7.85
CA PRO A 92 -9.31 10.93 -9.03
C PRO A 92 -8.05 11.73 -8.65
N LEU A 93 -6.88 11.26 -9.06
CA LEU A 93 -5.60 11.94 -8.88
C LEU A 93 -5.09 12.47 -10.21
N ASP A 94 -4.82 13.77 -10.26
CA ASP A 94 -4.32 14.47 -11.44
C ASP A 94 -2.82 14.71 -11.33
N PHE A 95 -2.08 14.38 -12.39
CA PHE A 95 -0.65 14.63 -12.51
C PHE A 95 -0.36 15.41 -13.78
N PHE A 96 0.41 16.48 -13.67
CA PHE A 96 0.85 17.29 -14.81
C PHE A 96 2.23 16.83 -15.26
N THR A 97 2.33 16.43 -16.51
CA THR A 97 3.57 15.91 -17.11
C THR A 97 4.07 16.83 -18.22
N ASN A 98 5.30 16.62 -18.67
CA ASN A 98 5.87 17.29 -19.85
C ASN A 98 5.10 16.99 -21.16
N CYS A 99 4.27 15.94 -21.17
CA CYS A 99 3.43 15.55 -22.29
C CYS A 99 1.95 15.92 -22.10
N GLY A 100 1.62 16.66 -21.04
CA GLY A 100 0.26 17.05 -20.68
C GLY A 100 -0.26 16.38 -19.41
N LYS A 101 -1.55 16.54 -19.14
CA LYS A 101 -2.22 16.01 -17.95
C LYS A 101 -2.45 14.50 -18.05
N ILE A 102 -2.26 13.77 -16.96
CA ILE A 102 -2.63 12.37 -16.78
C ILE A 102 -3.53 12.26 -15.54
N ARG A 103 -4.53 11.39 -15.58
CA ARG A 103 -5.39 11.10 -14.41
C ARG A 103 -5.31 9.63 -14.02
N PHE A 104 -5.14 9.36 -12.74
CA PHE A 104 -5.38 8.04 -12.16
C PHE A 104 -6.69 8.04 -11.39
N TYR A 105 -7.59 7.12 -11.72
CA TYR A 105 -8.71 6.78 -10.84
C TYR A 105 -8.21 5.72 -9.87
N CYS A 106 -7.87 6.14 -8.66
CA CYS A 106 -7.32 5.28 -7.61
C CYS A 106 -8.46 4.56 -6.88
N TRP A 107 -8.51 3.25 -7.03
CA TRP A 107 -9.41 2.37 -6.30
C TRP A 107 -8.70 1.93 -5.01
N ASP A 108 -8.96 2.65 -3.92
CA ASP A 108 -8.47 2.34 -2.57
C ASP A 108 -9.35 1.24 -1.96
N THR A 109 -8.79 0.04 -1.79
CA THR A 109 -9.54 -1.10 -1.22
C THR A 109 -9.34 -1.20 0.29
N ALA A 110 -10.34 -1.73 0.99
CA ALA A 110 -10.30 -1.91 2.44
C ALA A 110 -9.12 -2.75 2.95
N GLY A 111 -8.57 -3.65 2.13
CA GLY A 111 -7.49 -4.55 2.50
C GLY A 111 -7.86 -5.57 3.59
N GLN A 112 -9.10 -5.51 4.11
CA GLN A 112 -9.67 -6.43 5.10
C GLN A 112 -10.66 -7.41 4.46
N GLU A 113 -10.89 -7.34 3.16
CA GLU A 113 -11.87 -8.17 2.44
C GLU A 113 -11.50 -9.67 2.49
N LYS A 114 -11.83 -10.35 3.61
CA LYS A 114 -11.70 -11.80 3.83
C LYS A 114 -12.73 -12.62 3.03
N PHE A 115 -13.72 -11.96 2.43
CA PHE A 115 -14.76 -12.60 1.63
C PHE A 115 -14.41 -12.46 0.15
N GLY A 116 -13.69 -13.45 -0.38
CA GLY A 116 -13.04 -13.47 -1.69
C GLY A 116 -13.93 -13.42 -2.94
N GLY A 117 -15.20 -13.01 -2.84
CA GLY A 117 -16.10 -12.84 -3.99
C GLY A 117 -16.23 -11.39 -4.48
N LEU A 118 -16.27 -10.41 -3.58
CA LEU A 118 -16.41 -8.99 -3.93
C LEU A 118 -15.08 -8.35 -4.38
N ARG A 119 -13.95 -8.97 -3.97
CA ARG A 119 -12.59 -8.48 -4.22
C ARG A 119 -12.25 -8.47 -5.71
N ASP A 120 -12.57 -9.54 -6.43
CA ASP A 120 -12.26 -9.69 -7.86
C ASP A 120 -12.98 -8.60 -8.68
N GLY A 121 -14.20 -8.21 -8.28
CA GLY A 121 -14.98 -7.15 -8.92
C GLY A 121 -14.28 -5.79 -8.93
N TYR A 122 -13.47 -5.49 -7.92
CA TYR A 122 -12.71 -4.24 -7.87
C TYR A 122 -11.55 -4.23 -8.87
N TYR A 123 -11.01 -5.40 -9.22
CA TYR A 123 -9.85 -5.53 -10.09
C TYR A 123 -10.22 -5.42 -11.57
N ILE A 124 -11.43 -5.81 -11.96
CA ILE A 124 -11.89 -5.82 -13.36
C ILE A 124 -11.56 -4.50 -14.06
N HIS A 125 -10.95 -4.58 -15.25
CA HIS A 125 -10.48 -3.45 -16.05
C HIS A 125 -9.40 -2.58 -15.39
N GLY A 126 -8.72 -3.06 -14.35
CA GLY A 126 -7.54 -2.39 -13.81
C GLY A 126 -6.45 -2.31 -14.88
N GLN A 127 -5.89 -1.13 -15.09
CA GLN A 127 -4.82 -0.90 -16.09
C GLN A 127 -3.43 -0.90 -15.45
N CYS A 128 -3.36 -0.67 -14.15
CA CYS A 128 -2.14 -0.70 -13.35
C CYS A 128 -2.47 -0.98 -11.88
N ALA A 129 -1.45 -1.36 -11.10
CA ALA A 129 -1.65 -1.60 -9.67
C ALA A 129 -0.47 -1.19 -8.80
N ILE A 130 -0.79 -0.87 -7.54
CA ILE A 130 0.19 -0.74 -6.45
C ILE A 130 -0.15 -1.80 -5.40
N ILE A 131 0.83 -2.63 -5.07
CA ILE A 131 0.77 -3.54 -3.92
C ILE A 131 1.57 -2.87 -2.79
N MET A 132 0.91 -2.58 -1.67
CA MET A 132 1.51 -1.86 -0.55
C MET A 132 1.63 -2.75 0.69
N PHE A 133 2.78 -2.71 1.35
CA PHE A 133 3.02 -3.35 2.64
C PHE A 133 3.66 -2.37 3.63
N ASP A 134 3.65 -2.73 4.91
CA ASP A 134 4.22 -1.95 6.01
C ASP A 134 5.60 -2.50 6.38
N VAL A 135 6.66 -1.68 6.27
CA VAL A 135 8.02 -2.11 6.62
C VAL A 135 8.18 -2.43 8.11
N THR A 136 7.27 -1.96 8.96
CA THR A 136 7.24 -2.24 10.41
C THR A 136 6.49 -3.53 10.75
N ALA A 137 5.81 -4.16 9.79
CA ALA A 137 4.99 -5.35 10.04
C ALA A 137 5.27 -6.47 9.01
N ARG A 138 6.11 -7.44 9.38
CA ARG A 138 6.53 -8.56 8.49
C ARG A 138 5.38 -9.33 7.86
N LEU A 139 4.29 -9.52 8.59
CA LEU A 139 3.12 -10.26 8.11
C LEU A 139 2.54 -9.61 6.83
N THR A 140 2.59 -8.28 6.73
CA THR A 140 2.07 -7.57 5.55
C THR A 140 2.88 -7.88 4.30
N TYR A 141 4.20 -8.05 4.43
CA TYR A 141 5.05 -8.48 3.33
C TYR A 141 4.83 -9.96 2.98
N LYS A 142 4.62 -10.83 3.98
CA LYS A 142 4.29 -12.26 3.76
C LYS A 142 3.03 -12.45 2.91
N ASN A 143 2.09 -11.50 2.96
CA ASN A 143 0.85 -11.54 2.20
C ASN A 143 0.96 -10.97 0.77
N VAL A 144 2.05 -10.30 0.41
CA VAL A 144 2.29 -9.74 -0.94
C VAL A 144 2.10 -10.77 -2.06
N PRO A 145 2.63 -12.01 -1.98
CA PRO A 145 2.41 -13.03 -3.01
C PRO A 145 0.93 -13.35 -3.25
N THR A 146 0.13 -13.37 -2.18
CA THR A 146 -1.31 -13.59 -2.25
C THR A 146 -2.01 -12.45 -3.00
N TRP A 147 -1.71 -11.20 -2.63
CA TRP A 147 -2.24 -10.02 -3.32
C TRP A 147 -1.87 -9.98 -4.79
N HIS A 148 -0.61 -10.29 -5.12
CA HIS A 148 -0.15 -10.37 -6.50
C HIS A 148 -0.89 -11.46 -7.28
N ARG A 149 -1.03 -12.66 -6.71
CA ARG A 149 -1.74 -13.78 -7.35
C ARG A 149 -3.20 -13.42 -7.64
N ASP A 150 -3.90 -12.87 -6.65
CA ASP A 150 -5.31 -12.51 -6.78
C ASP A 150 -5.50 -11.41 -7.84
N LEU A 151 -4.59 -10.43 -7.90
CA LEU A 151 -4.61 -9.37 -8.89
C LEU A 151 -4.33 -9.90 -10.31
N CYS A 152 -3.30 -10.73 -10.47
CA CYS A 152 -2.96 -11.34 -11.77
C CYS A 152 -4.02 -12.32 -12.28
N ARG A 153 -4.86 -12.87 -11.38
CA ARG A 153 -5.99 -13.72 -11.79
C ARG A 153 -7.07 -12.95 -12.55
N VAL A 154 -7.23 -11.65 -12.27
CA VAL A 154 -8.24 -10.79 -12.90
C VAL A 154 -7.64 -9.90 -13.99
N CYS A 155 -6.43 -9.38 -13.75
CA CYS A 155 -5.73 -8.46 -14.65
C CYS A 155 -4.41 -9.08 -15.12
N GLU A 156 -4.37 -9.54 -16.36
CA GLU A 156 -3.16 -10.05 -16.98
C GLU A 156 -2.30 -8.91 -17.55
N ASN A 157 -0.98 -9.00 -17.37
CA ASN A 157 0.02 -8.14 -18.03
C ASN A 157 -0.08 -6.63 -17.75
N ILE A 158 -0.58 -6.22 -16.58
CA ILE A 158 -0.59 -4.81 -16.18
C ILE A 158 0.70 -4.43 -15.44
N PRO A 159 1.19 -3.18 -15.55
CA PRO A 159 2.31 -2.71 -14.73
C PRO A 159 1.91 -2.66 -13.25
N ILE A 160 2.73 -3.29 -12.42
CA ILE A 160 2.54 -3.37 -10.96
C ILE A 160 3.78 -2.79 -10.26
N VAL A 161 3.54 -1.96 -9.24
CA VAL A 161 4.59 -1.45 -8.33
C VAL A 161 4.40 -2.04 -6.95
N LEU A 162 5.48 -2.53 -6.36
CA LEU A 162 5.54 -2.92 -4.95
C LEU A 162 6.01 -1.72 -4.12
N CYS A 163 5.27 -1.36 -3.08
CA CYS A 163 5.58 -0.24 -2.20
C CYS A 163 5.76 -0.71 -0.75
N GLY A 164 6.92 -0.45 -0.17
CA GLY A 164 7.16 -0.58 1.28
C GLY A 164 6.93 0.76 1.95
N ASN A 165 5.83 0.91 2.69
CA ASN A 165 5.46 2.16 3.35
C ASN A 165 5.99 2.23 4.79
N LYS A 166 6.01 3.44 5.36
CA LYS A 166 6.43 3.79 6.74
C LYS A 166 7.93 3.69 7.01
N VAL A 167 8.76 3.99 6.02
CA VAL A 167 10.22 4.02 6.20
C VAL A 167 10.71 5.15 7.13
N ASP A 168 9.83 6.09 7.48
CA ASP A 168 10.08 7.09 8.52
C ASP A 168 10.16 6.49 9.94
N VAL A 169 9.66 5.26 10.14
CA VAL A 169 9.69 4.59 11.44
C VAL A 169 11.04 3.90 11.63
N LYS A 170 11.76 4.31 12.67
CA LYS A 170 13.02 3.66 13.08
C LYS A 170 12.78 2.20 13.47
N ASN A 171 13.72 1.31 13.14
CA ASN A 171 13.65 -0.14 13.38
C ASN A 171 12.57 -0.88 12.56
N GLY A 172 12.55 -0.67 11.25
CA GLY A 172 11.77 -1.50 10.33
C GLY A 172 12.01 -3.00 10.57
N GLN A 173 10.91 -3.77 10.65
CA GLN A 173 10.96 -5.21 10.86
C GLN A 173 11.30 -5.96 9.56
N VAL A 174 11.00 -5.37 8.41
CA VAL A 174 11.32 -5.86 7.08
C VAL A 174 12.59 -5.16 6.60
N LYS A 175 13.69 -5.90 6.48
CA LYS A 175 14.97 -5.37 5.97
C LYS A 175 15.03 -5.51 4.45
N ALA A 176 15.81 -4.65 3.79
CA ALA A 176 16.04 -4.69 2.34
C ALA A 176 16.31 -6.11 1.78
N LYS A 177 17.14 -6.89 2.48
CA LYS A 177 17.47 -8.27 2.10
C LYS A 177 16.29 -9.24 2.07
N MET A 178 15.23 -8.99 2.85
CA MET A 178 14.02 -9.82 2.87
C MET A 178 13.10 -9.54 1.68
N VAL A 179 13.20 -8.35 1.06
CA VAL A 179 12.29 -7.89 0.02
C VAL A 179 12.74 -8.39 -1.35
N THR A 180 12.57 -9.69 -1.61
CA THR A 180 12.99 -10.34 -2.86
C THR A 180 11.86 -10.54 -3.88
N PHE A 181 10.59 -10.40 -3.47
CA PHE A 181 9.43 -10.74 -4.31
C PHE A 181 9.39 -9.95 -5.62
N HIS A 182 9.75 -8.67 -5.58
CA HIS A 182 9.79 -7.83 -6.78
C HIS A 182 10.77 -8.35 -7.84
N ARG A 183 11.89 -8.95 -7.43
CA ARG A 183 12.85 -9.57 -8.35
C ARG A 183 12.31 -10.87 -8.94
N LYS A 184 11.67 -11.71 -8.12
CA LYS A 184 11.03 -12.96 -8.56
C LYS A 184 9.93 -12.74 -9.61
N LYS A 185 9.22 -11.60 -9.52
CA LYS A 185 8.10 -11.25 -10.42
C LYS A 185 8.40 -10.11 -11.40
N ASN A 186 9.64 -9.63 -11.46
CA ASN A 186 10.06 -8.50 -12.29
C ASN A 186 9.20 -7.22 -12.10
N LEU A 187 8.90 -6.90 -10.84
CA LEU A 187 8.15 -5.72 -10.43
C LEU A 187 9.10 -4.60 -10.03
N GLN A 188 8.65 -3.35 -10.17
CA GLN A 188 9.37 -2.21 -9.62
C GLN A 188 9.08 -2.12 -8.11
N TYR A 189 10.12 -1.90 -7.31
CA TYR A 189 10.00 -1.69 -5.86
C TYR A 189 10.40 -0.26 -5.48
N TYR A 190 9.60 0.36 -4.61
CA TYR A 190 9.92 1.63 -3.96
C TYR A 190 9.65 1.56 -2.47
N GLU A 191 10.60 2.09 -1.70
CA GLU A 191 10.36 2.50 -0.33
C GLU A 191 9.76 3.90 -0.30
N ILE A 192 8.65 4.05 0.42
CA ILE A 192 7.89 5.29 0.51
C ILE A 192 7.55 5.62 1.96
N SER A 193 7.31 6.89 2.24
CA SER A 193 6.67 7.30 3.49
C SER A 193 5.58 8.32 3.20
N ALA A 194 4.34 7.86 3.37
CA ALA A 194 3.18 8.74 3.31
C ALA A 194 3.18 9.80 4.42
N LYS A 195 4.05 9.73 5.44
CA LYS A 195 4.14 10.72 6.53
C LYS A 195 5.11 11.86 6.22
N SER A 196 6.18 11.56 5.50
CA SER A 196 7.28 12.48 5.21
C SER A 196 7.37 12.93 3.74
N ASN A 197 6.44 12.48 2.89
CA ASN A 197 6.48 12.66 1.43
C ASN A 197 7.67 11.96 0.72
N TYR A 198 8.37 11.05 1.41
CA TYR A 198 9.51 10.36 0.81
C TYR A 198 9.09 9.44 -0.34
N ASN A 199 9.71 9.64 -1.51
CA ASN A 199 9.47 8.88 -2.75
C ASN A 199 7.98 8.80 -3.17
N PHE A 200 7.17 9.74 -2.72
CA PHE A 200 5.72 9.67 -2.78
C PHE A 200 5.18 9.58 -4.21
N GLU A 201 5.80 10.30 -5.15
CA GLU A 201 5.43 10.35 -6.57
C GLU A 201 6.05 9.22 -7.41
N LYS A 202 7.11 8.56 -6.94
CA LYS A 202 7.88 7.58 -7.73
C LYS A 202 7.00 6.42 -8.25
N PRO A 203 6.07 5.83 -7.46
CA PRO A 203 5.17 4.80 -7.97
C PRO A 203 4.31 5.29 -9.15
N PHE A 204 3.71 6.47 -9.03
CA PHE A 204 2.86 7.05 -10.08
C PHE A 204 3.66 7.38 -11.34
N LEU A 205 4.85 7.94 -11.18
CA LEU A 205 5.72 8.27 -12.29
C LEU A 205 6.16 7.02 -13.07
N TYR A 206 6.54 5.95 -12.37
CA TYR A 206 6.87 4.68 -13.01
C TYR A 206 5.68 4.10 -13.79
N LEU A 207 4.49 4.10 -13.18
CA LEU A 207 3.28 3.61 -13.82
C LEU A 207 2.91 4.46 -15.04
N ALA A 208 2.98 5.79 -14.93
CA ALA A 208 2.72 6.71 -16.03
C ALA A 208 3.66 6.45 -17.22
N ARG A 209 4.97 6.27 -16.98
CA ARG A 209 5.96 5.92 -18.01
C ARG A 209 5.63 4.60 -18.71
N LYS A 210 5.26 3.58 -17.94
CA LYS A 210 4.91 2.26 -18.48
C LYS A 210 3.62 2.28 -19.30
N LEU A 211 2.61 3.02 -18.83
CA LEU A 211 1.32 3.13 -19.50
C LEU A 211 1.39 4.02 -20.76
N ALA A 212 2.18 5.09 -20.72
CA ALA A 212 2.40 5.97 -21.87
C ALA A 212 3.41 5.41 -22.88
N GLY A 213 4.22 4.42 -22.50
CA GLY A 213 5.30 3.90 -23.33
C GLY A 213 6.47 4.88 -23.51
N ASP A 214 6.59 5.89 -22.65
CA ASP A 214 7.58 6.95 -22.73
C ASP A 214 8.42 7.02 -21.45
N ALA A 215 9.72 6.70 -21.57
CA ALA A 215 10.66 6.74 -20.45
C ALA A 215 11.09 8.17 -20.06
N SER A 216 10.95 9.14 -20.97
CA SER A 216 11.33 10.55 -20.75
C SER A 216 10.26 11.34 -19.99
N LEU A 217 9.06 10.76 -19.84
CA LEU A 217 7.95 11.36 -19.11
C LEU A 217 8.39 11.71 -17.68
N HIS A 218 8.11 12.93 -17.26
CA HIS A 218 8.36 13.43 -15.92
C HIS A 218 7.24 14.40 -15.51
N PHE A 219 7.01 14.50 -14.19
CA PHE A 219 6.08 15.46 -13.64
C PHE A 219 6.70 16.86 -13.69
N VAL A 220 5.92 17.83 -14.17
CA VAL A 220 6.34 19.24 -14.31
C VAL A 220 5.92 20.08 -13.11
N GLU A 221 4.96 19.59 -12.34
CA GLU A 221 4.49 20.19 -11.10
C GLU A 221 4.56 19.16 -9.99
N SER A 222 5.08 19.57 -8.84
CA SER A 222 4.91 18.78 -7.61
C SER A 222 3.49 18.98 -7.10
N PRO A 223 2.80 17.92 -6.63
CA PRO A 223 1.52 18.05 -5.96
C PRO A 223 1.66 19.02 -4.78
N ALA A 224 0.62 19.80 -4.52
CA ALA A 224 0.57 20.72 -3.38
C ALA A 224 0.44 19.93 -2.07
N LEU A 225 1.53 19.30 -1.62
CA LEU A 225 1.58 18.51 -0.40
C LEU A 225 1.79 19.43 0.81
N ALA A 226 1.06 19.18 1.88
CA ALA A 226 1.35 19.81 3.16
C ALA A 226 2.78 19.47 3.61
N PRO A 227 3.43 20.37 4.38
CA PRO A 227 4.75 20.12 4.92
C PRO A 227 4.82 18.76 5.62
N PRO A 228 5.94 18.02 5.47
CA PRO A 228 6.08 16.71 6.10
C PRO A 228 6.02 16.83 7.63
N GLU A 229 5.25 15.95 8.28
CA GLU A 229 5.16 15.93 9.75
C GLU A 229 6.45 15.38 10.40
N VAL A 230 7.21 14.62 9.63
CA VAL A 230 8.46 14.00 10.06
C VAL A 230 9.50 14.23 8.98
N GLN A 231 10.67 14.69 9.40
CA GLN A 231 11.83 14.78 8.54
C GLN A 231 12.54 13.42 8.50
N ILE A 232 12.78 12.90 7.29
CA ILE A 232 13.64 11.74 7.11
C ILE A 232 15.10 12.20 7.17
N ASP A 233 15.92 11.45 7.90
CA ASP A 233 17.36 11.60 7.84
C ASP A 233 17.86 11.07 6.48
N MET A 234 18.19 12.00 5.58
CA MET A 234 18.64 11.69 4.23
C MET A 234 19.91 10.83 4.19
N ALA A 235 20.81 10.97 5.18
CA ALA A 235 22.05 10.19 5.20
C ALA A 235 21.77 8.71 5.51
N VAL A 236 20.89 8.46 6.49
CA VAL A 236 20.44 7.11 6.83
C VAL A 236 19.65 6.50 5.66
N GLN A 237 18.81 7.29 5.01
CA GLN A 237 18.01 6.78 3.90
C GLN A 237 18.86 6.47 2.66
N GLN A 238 19.90 7.25 2.36
CA GLN A 238 20.87 6.94 1.31
C GLN A 238 21.62 5.63 1.59
N GLN A 239 21.94 5.36 2.86
CA GLN A 239 22.52 4.07 3.26
C GLN A 239 21.55 2.93 2.99
N TYR A 240 20.26 3.08 3.34
CA TYR A 240 19.25 2.07 3.03
C TYR A 240 19.06 1.87 1.52
N GLU A 241 19.03 2.93 0.71
CA GLU A 241 18.97 2.80 -0.75
C GLU A 241 20.20 2.06 -1.30
N ALA A 242 21.38 2.32 -0.76
CA ALA A 242 22.59 1.58 -1.13
C ALA A 242 22.52 0.10 -0.69
N GLU A 243 21.95 -0.20 0.47
CA GLU A 243 21.70 -1.58 0.92
C GLU A 243 20.71 -2.31 0.02
N ILE A 244 19.63 -1.65 -0.41
CA ILE A 244 18.66 -2.21 -1.37
C ILE A 244 19.34 -2.49 -2.72
N ALA A 245 20.13 -1.54 -3.23
CA ALA A 245 20.87 -1.72 -4.47
C ALA A 245 21.89 -2.88 -4.36
N ALA A 246 22.58 -3.00 -3.23
CA ALA A 246 23.50 -4.11 -2.95
C ALA A 246 22.75 -5.45 -2.84
N ALA A 247 21.59 -5.49 -2.18
CA ALA A 247 20.77 -6.69 -2.08
C ALA A 247 20.19 -7.11 -3.46
N ALA A 248 19.89 -6.15 -4.33
CA ALA A 248 19.45 -6.42 -5.69
C ALA A 248 20.55 -7.07 -6.56
N ALA A 249 21.83 -6.78 -6.26
CA ALA A 249 22.98 -7.38 -6.94
C ALA A 249 23.33 -8.80 -6.45
N GLN A 250 22.79 -9.24 -5.31
CA GLN A 250 23.01 -10.59 -4.78
C GLN A 250 22.13 -11.62 -5.49
N PRO A 251 22.56 -12.89 -5.65
CA PRO A 251 21.70 -13.95 -6.16
C PRO A 251 20.44 -14.10 -5.30
N LEU A 252 19.33 -14.51 -5.92
CA LEU A 252 18.12 -14.84 -5.16
C LEU A 252 18.35 -16.13 -4.38
N PRO A 253 17.85 -16.24 -3.14
CA PRO A 253 17.85 -17.52 -2.42
C PRO A 253 16.99 -18.53 -3.17
N ASP A 254 17.39 -19.80 -3.12
CA ASP A 254 16.66 -20.92 -3.73
C ASP A 254 15.28 -21.09 -3.07
N ASP A 255 14.27 -21.49 -3.85
CA ASP A 255 12.88 -21.57 -3.39
C ASP A 255 12.64 -22.63 -2.29
N ASP A 256 13.63 -23.48 -1.98
CA ASP A 256 13.54 -24.51 -0.94
C ASP A 256 13.64 -23.97 0.50
N ASP A 257 14.01 -22.69 0.68
CA ASP A 257 14.11 -22.02 1.99
C ASP A 257 12.79 -21.35 2.45
N ASP A 258 11.66 -21.57 1.75
CA ASP A 258 10.33 -21.08 2.18
C ASP A 258 9.79 -21.81 3.44
N ALA A 259 10.61 -22.65 4.09
CA ALA A 259 10.39 -23.15 5.44
C ALA A 259 10.73 -22.06 6.49
N PHE A 260 9.92 -21.00 6.53
CA PHE A 260 9.91 -20.04 7.62
C PHE A 260 9.20 -20.67 8.84
N GLU A 261 9.96 -21.31 9.74
CA GLU A 261 9.53 -21.54 11.14
C GLU A 261 9.36 -20.21 11.90
#